data_AF-A0A167WHD5-F1
#
_entry.id   AF-A0A167WHD5-F1
#
_cell.length_a   1.000
_cell.length_b   1.000
_cell.length_c   1.000
_cell.angle_alpha   90.00
_cell.angle_beta   90.00
_cell.angle_gamma   90.00
#
_symmetry.space_group_name_H-M   'P 1'
#
loop_
_entity.id
_entity.type
_entity.pdbx_description
1 polymer ?
#
loop_
_entity_poly.entity_id
_entity_poly.type
_entity_poly.pdbx_seq_one_letter_code
_entity_poly.pdbx_strand_id
1 'polypeptide(L)' 'MAFEHRGFRVTADAVADELGVQWVCHALIERTDGDAKKGAPAGIELTIPRAKIDPLMAISALEHKSRAAIDDWHEAGQA' A
#
# COMPACT_ATOMS: atom_id res chain seq x y z
N MET A 1 -9.52 -0.90 2.20
CA MET A 1 -9.31 0.11 3.26
C MET A 1 -8.58 1.30 2.64
N ALA A 2 -8.77 2.51 3.16
CA ALA A 2 -7.99 3.66 2.69
C ALA A 2 -7.58 4.53 3.87
N PHE A 3 -6.38 5.10 3.80
CA PHE A 3 -5.85 6.02 4.81
C PHE A 3 -5.02 7.12 4.16
N GLU A 4 -4.81 8.22 4.88
CA GLU A 4 -3.98 9.34 4.44
C GLU A 4 -2.69 9.40 5.26
N HIS A 5 -1.57 9.73 4.61
CA HIS A 5 -0.26 9.88 5.23
C HIS A 5 0.61 10.86 4.42
N ARG A 6 1.13 11.91 5.07
CA ARG A 6 2.03 12.93 4.47
C ARG A 6 1.57 13.52 3.12
N GLY A 7 0.27 13.77 2.93
CA GLY A 7 -0.26 14.33 1.67
C GLY A 7 -0.46 13.29 0.56
N PHE A 8 -0.41 12.00 0.91
CA PHE A 8 -0.78 10.88 0.05
C PHE A 8 -1.98 10.16 0.62
N ARG A 9 -2.87 9.70 -0.25
CA ARG A 9 -3.91 8.73 0.05
C ARG A 9 -3.45 7.36 -0.40
N VAL A 10 -3.49 6.42 0.52
CA VAL A 10 -3.23 5.01 0.25
C VAL A 10 -4.55 4.28 0.23
N THR A 11 -4.84 3.59 -0.86
CA THR A 11 -5.97 2.67 -0.97
C THR A 11 -5.41 1.25 -0.99
N ALA A 12 -5.69 0.48 0.05
CA ALA A 12 -5.23 -0.88 0.23
C ALA A 12 -6.38 -1.88 0.08
N ASP A 13 -6.19 -2.90 -0.74
CA ASP A 13 -7.10 -4.02 -0.90
C ASP A 13 -6.35 -5.36 -0.72
N ALA A 14 -7.14 -6.39 -0.38
CA ALA A 14 -6.67 -7.76 -0.27
C ALA A 14 -7.74 -8.68 -0.81
N VAL A 15 -7.40 -9.42 -1.86
CA VAL A 15 -8.28 -10.39 -2.52
C VAL A 15 -7.65 -11.77 -2.47
N ALA A 16 -8.47 -12.82 -2.53
CA ALA A 16 -7.94 -14.16 -2.69
C ALA A 16 -7.41 -14.32 -4.13
N ASP A 17 -6.31 -15.06 -4.29
CA ASP A 17 -5.87 -15.51 -5.61
C ASP A 17 -6.86 -16.51 -6.24
N GLU A 18 -6.69 -16.81 -7.52
CA GLU A 18 -7.57 -17.72 -8.27
C GLU A 18 -7.69 -19.11 -7.64
N LEU A 19 -6.63 -19.55 -6.95
CA LEU A 19 -6.54 -20.84 -6.28
C LEU A 19 -7.04 -20.80 -4.83
N GLY A 20 -7.34 -19.62 -4.29
CA GLY A 20 -7.82 -19.41 -2.92
C GLY A 20 -6.80 -19.80 -1.83
N VAL A 21 -5.50 -19.80 -2.14
CA VAL A 21 -4.40 -20.17 -1.23
C VAL A 21 -3.58 -18.96 -0.77
N GLN A 22 -3.63 -17.86 -1.52
CA GLN A 22 -2.90 -16.63 -1.22
C GLN A 22 -3.85 -15.43 -1.13
N TRP A 23 -3.46 -14.48 -0.29
CA TRP A 23 -3.94 -13.11 -0.35
C TRP A 23 -3.06 -12.36 -1.34
N VAL A 24 -3.67 -11.77 -2.36
CA VAL A 24 -3.06 -10.78 -3.24
C VAL A 24 -3.46 -9.42 -2.69
N CYS A 25 -2.51 -8.68 -2.16
CA CYS A 25 -2.72 -7.38 -1.55
C CYS A 25 -2.12 -6.29 -2.43
N HIS A 26 -2.90 -5.26 -2.73
CA HIS A 26 -2.47 -4.12 -3.53
C HIS A 26 -2.66 -2.84 -2.72
N ALA A 27 -1.62 -2.00 -2.62
CA ALA A 27 -1.73 -0.63 -2.17
C ALA A 27 -1.46 0.35 -3.31
N LEU A 28 -2.48 1.11 -3.69
CA LEU A 28 -2.35 2.25 -4.56
C LEU A 28 -2.03 3.49 -3.73
N ILE A 29 -0.96 4.21 -4.09
CA ILE A 29 -0.54 5.43 -3.41
C ILE A 29 -0.78 6.60 -4.37
N GLU A 30 -1.71 7.47 -4.00
CA GLU A 30 -2.10 8.63 -4.79
C GLU A 30 -1.76 9.90 -4.03
N ARG A 31 -1.24 10.90 -4.72
CA ARG A 31 -0.98 12.21 -4.14
C ARG A 31 -2.30 12.97 -3.97
N THR A 32 -2.53 13.53 -2.78
CA THR A 32 -3.72 14.33 -2.47
C THR A 32 -3.44 15.82 -2.24
N ASP A 33 -2.18 16.23 -2.28
CA ASP A 33 -1.75 17.64 -2.11
C ASP A 33 -2.02 18.55 -3.33
N GLY A 34 -2.51 17.99 -4.45
CA GLY A 34 -2.85 18.71 -5.68
C GLY A 34 -1.68 18.95 -6.64
N ASP A 35 -0.46 18.53 -6.32
CA ASP A 35 0.72 18.69 -7.18
C ASP A 35 0.97 17.44 -8.06
N ALA A 36 0.10 17.24 -9.04
CA ALA A 36 0.18 16.09 -9.96
C ALA A 36 1.49 16.03 -10.79
N LYS A 37 2.34 17.07 -10.76
CA LYS A 37 3.64 17.08 -11.44
C LYS A 37 4.73 16.40 -10.62
N LYS A 38 4.58 16.34 -9.30
CA LYS A 38 5.47 15.55 -8.45
C LYS A 38 4.94 14.12 -8.41
N GLY A 39 5.78 13.16 -8.78
CA GLY A 39 5.40 11.74 -8.84
C GLY A 39 4.90 11.20 -7.50
N ALA A 40 4.34 9.99 -7.50
CA ALA A 40 4.01 9.27 -6.27
C ALA A 40 4.95 8.06 -6.12
N PRO A 41 5.16 7.55 -4.89
CA PRO A 41 5.78 6.24 -4.70
C PRO A 41 5.03 5.19 -5.51
N ALA A 42 5.75 4.18 -6.00
CA ALA A 42 5.12 3.06 -6.68
C ALA A 42 4.14 2.35 -5.74
N GLY A 43 3.01 1.90 -6.31
CA GLY A 43 2.07 1.04 -5.58
C GLY A 43 2.78 -0.23 -5.10
N ILE A 44 2.35 -0.73 -3.94
CA ILE A 44 2.97 -1.91 -3.32
C ILE A 44 2.06 -3.10 -3.56
N GLU A 45 2.64 -4.18 -4.06
CA GLU A 45 1.97 -5.47 -4.19
C GLU A 45 2.61 -6.49 -3.26
N LEU A 46 1.79 -7.28 -2.56
CA LEU A 46 2.23 -8.36 -1.70
C LEU A 46 1.36 -9.59 -1.92
N THR A 47 2.01 -10.75 -2.05
CA THR A 47 1.35 -12.05 -2.02
C THR A 47 1.67 -12.75 -0.71
N ILE A 48 0.65 -13.08 0.06
CA ILE A 48 0.81 -13.67 1.40
C ILE A 48 -0.03 -14.95 1.51
N PRO A 49 0.55 -16.10 1.87
CA PRO A 49 -0.22 -17.33 2.05
C PRO A 49 -1.33 -17.17 3.10
N ARG A 50 -2.57 -17.52 2.75
CA ARG A 50 -3.73 -17.42 3.66
C ARG A 50 -3.60 -18.29 4.90
N ALA A 51 -2.84 -19.39 4.79
CA ALA A 51 -2.56 -20.27 5.91
C ALA A 51 -1.75 -19.59 7.04
N LYS A 52 -1.08 -18.47 6.76
CA LYS A 52 -0.22 -17.77 7.73
C LYS A 52 -0.94 -16.63 8.45
N ILE A 53 -2.00 -16.07 7.87
CA ILE A 53 -2.52 -14.75 8.25
C ILE A 53 -3.92 -14.50 7.68
N ASP A 54 -4.76 -13.84 8.46
CA ASP A 54 -6.10 -13.41 8.06
C ASP A 54 -6.04 -12.11 7.20
N PRO A 55 -7.12 -11.73 6.51
CA PRO A 55 -7.08 -10.62 5.57
C PRO A 55 -6.88 -9.26 6.24
N LEU A 56 -7.33 -9.06 7.49
CA LEU A 56 -7.13 -7.80 8.19
C LEU A 56 -5.66 -7.62 8.56
N MET A 57 -5.02 -8.69 9.03
CA MET A 57 -3.59 -8.68 9.28
C MET A 57 -2.78 -8.48 7.97
N ALA A 58 -3.21 -9.05 6.85
CA ALA A 58 -2.58 -8.84 5.54
C ALA A 58 -2.67 -7.37 5.09
N ILE A 59 -3.84 -6.74 5.26
CA ILE A 59 -4.04 -5.31 5.00
C ILE A 59 -3.15 -4.48 5.94
N SER A 60 -3.11 -4.78 7.24
CA SER A 60 -2.27 -4.05 8.20
C SER A 60 -0.77 -4.12 7.83
N ALA A 61 -0.28 -5.27 7.40
CA ALA A 61 1.09 -5.42 6.92
C ALA A 61 1.37 -4.55 5.67
N LEU A 62 0.40 -4.50 4.75
CA LEU A 62 0.47 -3.66 3.56
C LEU A 62 0.48 -2.16 3.93
N GLU A 63 -0.36 -1.72 4.89
CA GLU A 63 -0.37 -0.33 5.36
C GLU A 63 0.97 0.10 5.94
N HIS A 64 1.58 -0.75 6.77
CA HIS A 64 2.91 -0.48 7.34
C HIS A 64 3.97 -0.32 6.25
N LYS A 65 3.94 -1.16 5.21
CA LYS A 65 4.86 -1.01 4.07
C LYS A 65 4.58 0.25 3.26
N SER A 66 3.32 0.61 3.03
CA SER A 66 2.96 1.82 2.30
C SER A 66 3.40 3.09 3.03
N ARG A 67 3.27 3.12 4.36
CA ARG A 67 3.79 4.23 5.18
C ARG A 67 5.30 4.35 5.05
N ALA A 68 6.02 3.23 5.21
CA ALA A 68 7.47 3.22 5.05
C ALA A 68 7.90 3.69 3.66
N ALA A 69 7.23 3.24 2.59
CA ALA A 69 7.55 3.69 1.24
C ALA A 69 7.31 5.19 1.03
N ILE A 70 6.25 5.76 1.62
CA ILE A 70 5.99 7.21 1.58
C ILE A 70 7.04 7.96 2.39
N ASP A 71 7.41 7.46 3.56
CA ASP A 71 8.42 8.07 4.42
C ASP A 71 9.79 8.06 3.73
N ASP A 72 10.24 6.91 3.20
CA ASP A 72 11.49 6.76 2.45
C ASP A 72 11.54 7.70 1.24
N TRP A 73 10.43 7.80 0.51
CA TRP A 73 10.31 8.66 -0.66
C TRP A 73 10.39 10.16 -0.30
N HIS A 74 9.77 10.53 0.82
CA HIS A 74 9.85 11.89 1.37
C HIS A 74 11.25 12.22 1.91
N GLU A 75 11.93 11.26 2.55
CA GLU A 75 13.30 11.41 3.02
C GLU A 75 14.32 11.48 1.87
N ALA A 76 14.06 10.78 0.77
CA ALA A 76 14.84 10.86 -0.46
C ALA A 76 14.71 12.21 -1.20
N GLY A 77 13.91 13.16 -0.67
CA GLY A 77 13.72 14.48 -1.25
C GLY A 77 12.91 14.48 -2.55
N GLN A 78 12.15 13.41 -2.79
CA GLN A 78 11.35 13.28 -4.01
C GLN A 78 9.99 14.00 -3.87
N ALA A 79 9.63 14.45 -2.66
CA ALA A 79 8.33 15.00 -2.25
C ALA A 79 7.97 16.44 -2.59
#